data_AF-A0A166J8S5-F1
#
_entry.id   AF-A0A166J8S5-F1
#
_cell.length_a   1.000
_cell.length_b   1.000
_cell.length_c   1.000
_cell.angle_alpha   90.00
_cell.angle_beta   90.00
_cell.angle_gamma   90.00
#
_symmetry.space_group_name_H-M   'P 1'
#
loop_
_entity.id
_entity.type
_entity.pdbx_description
1 polymer ?
#
loop_
_entity_poly.entity_id
_entity_poly.type
_entity_poly.pdbx_seq_one_letter_code
_entity_poly.pdbx_strand_id
1 'polypeptide(L)'
;MNSLAKRFIAKRCLHSSAARLVRQRPSRTTPGAPAKKADLFDLEDLPEFGDEDASSAGHFVIGQQRQILHYLRLIDGEVALLNAYREEYQPPSKDKPLVVRSISYGNEPHPATAKRTVVVPVAHLPLNTPIAVHKFILLAGVRWSPTPPPDSGIGADESGGEKGYVKISCEDFPEPGMNLKWASDVLDKMVASANNAAGDNFTDVPLDFRHLEAKVRKQKKGGHRSGMNGKRPSLRDFPQEWLPDKPVSIA
;
A
#
# COMPACT_ATOMS: atom_id res chain seq x y z
N MET A 1 7.57 9.55 74.04
CA MET A 1 8.39 9.85 72.85
C MET A 1 8.13 8.76 71.83
N ASN A 2 7.26 9.04 70.85
CA ASN A 2 6.77 8.05 69.88
C ASN A 2 7.80 7.84 68.77
N SER A 3 8.46 6.68 68.76
CA SER A 3 9.28 6.24 67.63
C SER A 3 8.37 5.60 66.58
N LEU A 4 7.97 6.38 65.59
CA LEU A 4 7.34 5.91 64.36
C LEU A 4 8.40 5.18 63.53
N ALA A 5 8.57 3.88 63.79
CA ALA A 5 9.34 3.01 62.93
C ALA A 5 8.66 2.97 61.55
N LYS A 6 9.19 3.73 60.60
CA LYS A 6 8.86 3.59 59.17
C LYS A 6 9.23 2.16 58.77
N ARG A 7 8.23 1.27 58.70
CA ARG A 7 8.37 -0.02 58.04
C ARG A 7 8.64 0.28 56.56
N PHE A 8 9.90 0.21 56.16
CA PHE A 8 10.25 0.12 54.75
C PHE A 8 9.63 -1.17 54.22
N ILE A 9 8.68 -1.06 53.30
CA ILE A 9 8.19 -2.20 52.54
C ILE A 9 9.36 -2.65 51.66
N ALA A 10 9.97 -3.79 52.01
CA ALA A 10 10.99 -4.40 51.17
C ALA A 10 10.38 -4.74 49.82
N LYS A 11 11.02 -4.30 48.73
CA LYS A 11 10.58 -4.61 47.38
C LYS A 11 10.83 -6.10 47.14
N ARG A 12 9.77 -6.87 46.87
CA ARG A 12 9.85 -8.32 46.59
C ARG A 12 9.80 -8.55 45.08
N CYS A 13 10.56 -9.53 44.58
CA CYS A 13 10.55 -9.94 43.17
C CYS A 13 9.17 -10.46 42.76
N LEU A 14 8.52 -9.84 41.77
CA LEU A 14 7.33 -10.37 41.09
C LEU A 14 7.56 -10.59 39.58
N HIS A 15 8.81 -10.83 39.18
CA HIS A 15 9.15 -11.19 37.81
C HIS A 15 9.01 -12.70 37.61
N SER A 16 8.23 -13.12 36.61
CA SER A 16 8.01 -14.53 36.27
C SER A 16 9.16 -15.17 35.47
N SER A 17 10.31 -14.52 35.38
CA SER A 17 11.49 -15.05 34.69
C SER A 17 12.21 -16.08 35.57
N ALA A 18 11.90 -17.36 35.30
CA ALA A 18 12.62 -18.57 35.67
C ALA A 18 12.97 -18.71 37.16
N ALA A 19 12.23 -19.59 37.84
CA ALA A 19 12.65 -20.21 39.09
C ALA A 19 14.07 -20.77 38.92
N ARG A 20 15.09 -20.02 39.38
CA ARG A 20 16.35 -20.65 39.75
C ARG A 20 15.96 -21.68 40.80
N LEU A 21 16.24 -22.94 40.51
CA LEU A 21 16.17 -24.05 41.44
C LEU A 21 17.07 -23.71 42.63
N VAL A 22 16.54 -22.93 43.58
CA VAL A 22 17.14 -22.75 44.89
C VAL A 22 17.04 -24.12 45.53
N ARG A 23 18.17 -24.82 45.58
CA ARG A 23 18.28 -26.11 46.26
C ARG A 23 17.95 -25.86 47.72
N GLN A 24 16.72 -26.21 48.11
CA GLN A 24 16.28 -26.05 49.49
C GLN A 24 17.21 -26.90 50.37
N ARG A 25 17.87 -26.26 51.33
CA ARG A 25 18.41 -27.00 52.47
C ARG A 25 17.20 -27.56 53.22
N PRO A 26 17.14 -28.87 53.50
CA PRO A 26 16.02 -29.41 54.26
C PRO A 26 16.03 -28.74 55.62
N SER A 27 14.98 -27.96 55.92
CA SER A 27 14.75 -27.50 57.28
C SER A 27 14.45 -28.74 58.11
N ARG A 28 15.01 -28.79 59.31
CA ARG A 28 14.85 -29.91 60.24
C ARG A 28 13.42 -29.89 60.77
N THR A 29 12.51 -30.54 60.05
CA THR A 29 11.11 -30.72 60.49
C THR A 29 11.00 -31.93 61.42
N THR A 30 10.07 -31.84 62.36
CA THR A 30 9.63 -32.94 63.22
C THR A 30 9.14 -34.12 62.35
N PRO A 31 9.47 -35.37 62.73
CA PRO A 31 9.05 -36.53 61.95
C PRO A 31 7.51 -36.62 61.96
N GLY A 32 6.89 -36.46 60.78
CA GLY A 32 5.45 -36.58 60.57
C GLY A 32 4.72 -35.31 60.09
N ALA A 33 5.36 -34.15 60.06
CA ALA A 33 4.76 -32.97 59.43
C ALA A 33 4.82 -33.08 57.89
N PRO A 34 3.73 -32.82 57.15
CA PRO A 34 3.78 -32.80 55.69
C PRO A 34 4.80 -31.74 55.26
N ALA A 35 5.72 -32.10 54.37
CA ALA A 35 6.64 -31.13 53.78
C ALA A 35 5.81 -29.98 53.23
N LYS A 36 5.99 -28.76 53.76
CA LYS A 36 5.36 -27.57 53.19
C LYS A 36 5.74 -27.56 51.72
N LYS A 37 4.78 -27.81 50.83
CA LYS A 37 4.99 -27.56 49.41
C LYS A 37 5.33 -26.07 49.36
N ALA A 38 6.48 -25.75 48.77
CA ALA A 38 6.83 -24.36 48.55
C ALA A 38 5.77 -23.81 47.61
N ASP A 39 4.76 -23.17 48.18
CA ASP A 39 3.70 -22.55 47.43
C ASP A 39 4.38 -21.39 46.69
N LEU A 40 4.49 -21.50 45.37
CA LEU A 40 5.19 -20.53 44.50
C LEU A 40 4.68 -19.08 44.65
N PHE A 41 3.56 -18.90 45.35
CA PHE A 41 2.88 -17.64 45.58
C PHE A 41 2.89 -17.19 47.05
N ASP A 42 3.56 -17.93 47.95
CA ASP A 42 3.70 -17.48 49.33
C ASP A 42 4.63 -16.26 49.38
N LEU A 43 4.07 -15.13 49.81
CA LEU A 43 4.76 -13.86 49.78
C LEU A 43 5.97 -13.85 50.72
N GLU A 44 5.92 -14.61 51.81
CA GLU A 44 6.95 -14.66 52.85
C GLU A 44 8.21 -15.44 52.42
N ASP A 45 8.06 -16.41 51.52
CA ASP A 45 9.14 -17.26 51.00
C ASP A 45 9.80 -16.69 49.71
N LEU A 46 9.32 -15.54 49.21
CA LEU A 46 9.92 -14.85 48.06
C LEU A 46 11.27 -14.24 48.44
N PRO A 47 12.32 -14.44 47.64
CA PRO A 47 13.59 -13.76 47.85
C PRO A 47 13.43 -12.24 47.71
N GLU A 48 14.21 -11.51 48.49
CA GLU A 48 14.31 -10.05 48.38
C GLU A 48 14.83 -9.66 46.99
N PHE A 49 14.31 -8.56 46.43
CA PHE A 49 14.73 -8.08 45.11
C PHE A 49 16.17 -7.59 45.17
N GLY A 50 17.08 -8.31 44.50
CA GLY A 50 18.51 -8.00 44.51
C GLY A 50 18.96 -6.92 43.52
N ASP A 51 18.05 -6.19 42.88
CA ASP A 51 18.33 -5.17 41.86
C ASP A 51 19.19 -5.64 40.65
N GLU A 52 19.37 -6.95 40.46
CA GLU A 52 20.23 -7.55 39.41
C GLU A 52 19.57 -7.71 38.03
N ASP A 53 18.24 -7.57 37.94
CA ASP A 53 17.49 -7.78 36.69
C ASP A 53 16.48 -6.65 36.46
N ALA A 54 16.23 -6.36 35.19
CA ALA A 54 15.25 -5.38 34.78
C ALA A 54 13.82 -5.95 34.85
N SER A 55 12.83 -5.07 34.91
CA SER A 55 11.45 -5.49 34.80
C SER A 55 11.12 -6.05 33.41
N SER A 56 9.99 -6.76 33.28
CA SER A 56 9.51 -7.23 31.97
C SER A 56 9.39 -6.08 30.96
N ALA A 57 8.86 -4.94 31.40
CA ALA A 57 8.85 -3.69 30.64
C ALA A 57 10.25 -3.22 30.24
N GLY A 58 11.22 -3.29 31.16
CA GLY A 58 12.63 -2.99 30.88
C GLY A 58 13.23 -3.92 29.81
N HIS A 59 12.96 -5.22 29.88
CA HIS A 59 13.38 -6.19 28.87
C HIS A 59 12.75 -5.93 27.49
N PHE A 60 11.49 -5.51 27.43
CA PHE A 60 10.86 -5.10 26.17
C PHE A 60 11.59 -3.90 25.54
N VAL A 61 11.93 -2.89 26.34
CA VAL A 61 12.67 -1.70 25.86
C VAL A 61 14.08 -2.09 25.38
N ILE A 62 14.80 -2.91 26.15
CA ILE A 62 16.13 -3.41 25.76
C ILE A 62 16.02 -4.24 24.47
N GLY A 63 14.99 -5.08 24.34
CA GLY A 63 14.72 -5.85 23.12
C GLY A 63 14.51 -4.97 21.90
N GLN A 64 13.71 -3.91 22.03
CA GLN A 64 13.49 -2.92 20.98
C GLN A 64 14.80 -2.20 20.60
N GLN A 65 15.60 -1.80 21.58
CA GLN A 65 16.91 -1.18 21.33
C GLN A 65 17.85 -2.13 20.58
N ARG A 66 17.88 -3.42 20.93
CA ARG A 66 18.67 -4.43 20.22
C ARG A 66 18.23 -4.58 18.77
N GLN A 67 16.92 -4.54 18.50
CA GLN A 67 16.39 -4.57 17.13
C GLN A 67 16.84 -3.34 16.33
N ILE A 68 16.75 -2.14 16.91
CA ILE A 68 17.21 -0.91 16.27
C ILE A 68 18.70 -1.00 15.94
N LEU A 69 19.53 -1.38 16.92
CA LEU A 69 20.97 -1.53 16.72
C LEU A 69 21.32 -2.58 15.66
N HIS A 70 20.53 -3.66 15.56
CA HIS A 70 20.67 -4.65 14.50
C HIS A 70 20.44 -4.02 13.11
N TYR A 71 19.33 -3.31 12.91
CA TYR A 71 19.05 -2.66 11.62
C TYR A 71 20.06 -1.56 11.27
N LEU A 72 20.55 -0.79 12.25
CA LEU A 72 21.62 0.19 12.02
C LEU A 72 22.90 -0.49 11.51
N ARG A 73 23.27 -1.63 12.09
CA ARG A 73 24.42 -2.40 11.61
C ARG A 73 24.22 -2.93 10.19
N LEU A 74 23.01 -3.35 9.83
CA LEU A 74 22.69 -3.77 8.46
C LEU A 74 22.80 -2.61 7.47
N ILE A 75 22.33 -1.41 7.86
CA ILE A 75 22.43 -0.21 7.02
C ILE A 75 23.89 0.17 6.78
N ASP A 76 24.70 0.18 7.84
CA ASP A 76 26.10 0.59 7.73
C ASP A 76 26.97 -0.43 6.97
N GLY A 77 26.68 -1.74 7.13
CA GLY A 77 27.48 -2.81 6.53
C GLY A 77 26.91 -3.36 5.22
N GLU A 78 25.69 -3.91 5.27
CA GLU A 78 25.12 -4.71 4.17
C GLU A 78 24.49 -3.87 3.06
N VAL A 79 23.86 -2.73 3.39
CA VAL A 79 23.24 -1.87 2.37
C VAL A 79 24.29 -1.30 1.42
N ALA A 80 25.52 -1.07 1.88
CA ALA A 80 26.63 -0.68 1.00
C ALA A 80 26.94 -1.74 -0.07
N LEU A 81 26.76 -3.03 0.23
CA LEU A 81 26.94 -4.13 -0.72
C LEU A 81 25.81 -4.19 -1.75
N LEU A 82 24.60 -3.73 -1.42
CA LEU A 82 23.47 -3.66 -2.36
C LEU A 82 23.72 -2.70 -3.52
N ASN A 83 24.62 -1.72 -3.36
CA ASN A 83 25.01 -0.81 -4.45
C ASN A 83 25.63 -1.56 -5.65
N ALA A 84 26.21 -2.74 -5.43
CA ALA A 84 26.74 -3.57 -6.53
C ALA A 84 25.65 -4.08 -7.48
N TYR A 85 24.39 -4.16 -7.02
CA TYR A 85 23.23 -4.60 -7.79
C TYR A 85 22.38 -3.44 -8.29
N ARG A 86 22.88 -2.21 -8.23
CA ARG A 86 22.17 -1.03 -8.71
C ARG A 86 22.14 -1.03 -10.24
N GLU A 87 20.94 -0.95 -10.79
CA GLU A 87 20.70 -0.70 -12.22
C GLU A 87 20.25 0.75 -12.42
N GLU A 88 20.74 1.40 -13.47
CA GLU A 88 20.28 2.76 -13.83
C GLU A 88 18.88 2.70 -14.46
N TYR A 89 18.01 3.63 -14.06
CA TYR A 89 16.67 3.71 -14.61
C TYR A 89 16.71 4.15 -16.07
N GLN A 90 16.28 3.25 -16.96
CA GLN A 90 16.05 3.56 -18.38
C GLN A 90 14.56 3.84 -18.60
N PRO A 91 14.18 5.04 -19.04
CA PRO A 91 12.78 5.34 -19.32
C PRO A 91 12.26 4.45 -20.45
N PRO A 92 10.98 4.04 -20.41
CA PRO A 92 10.41 3.18 -21.44
C PRO A 92 10.41 3.88 -22.81
N SER A 93 10.77 3.14 -23.85
CA SER A 93 10.66 3.61 -25.25
C SER A 93 9.19 3.80 -25.64
N LYS A 94 8.94 4.69 -26.61
CA LYS A 94 7.61 4.90 -27.23
C LYS A 94 7.04 3.62 -27.86
N ASP A 95 7.89 2.66 -28.22
CA ASP A 95 7.46 1.37 -28.79
C ASP A 95 6.76 0.46 -27.78
N LYS A 96 6.88 0.75 -26.48
CA LYS A 96 6.29 -0.02 -25.39
C LYS A 96 5.29 0.84 -24.59
N PRO A 97 4.16 1.24 -25.18
CA PRO A 97 3.17 2.12 -24.53
C PRO A 97 2.31 1.41 -23.48
N LEU A 98 2.51 0.11 -23.27
CA LEU A 98 1.71 -0.74 -22.40
C LEU A 98 2.14 -0.60 -20.94
N VAL A 99 1.22 -0.19 -20.07
CA VAL A 99 1.46 -0.21 -18.63
C VAL A 99 0.75 -1.42 -18.01
N VAL A 100 1.53 -2.34 -17.46
CA VAL A 100 1.03 -3.55 -16.80
C VAL A 100 1.17 -3.39 -15.29
N ARG A 101 0.06 -3.56 -14.58
CA ARG A 101 0.02 -3.56 -13.12
C ARG A 101 -0.16 -4.97 -12.59
N SER A 102 0.78 -5.38 -11.73
CA SER A 102 0.71 -6.57 -10.89
C SER A 102 0.48 -6.19 -9.42
N ILE A 103 -0.05 -7.13 -8.65
CA ILE A 103 -0.27 -7.00 -7.21
C ILE A 103 0.48 -8.15 -6.53
N SER A 104 1.20 -7.86 -5.45
CA SER A 104 1.92 -8.84 -4.63
C SER A 104 1.75 -8.51 -3.15
N TYR A 105 1.59 -9.52 -2.31
CA TYR A 105 1.35 -9.42 -0.86
C TYR A 105 2.52 -9.98 -0.04
N GLY A 106 3.76 -9.87 -0.54
CA GLY A 106 4.95 -10.18 0.27
C GLY A 106 4.98 -11.61 0.83
N ASN A 107 4.80 -12.59 -0.06
CA ASN A 107 4.71 -14.04 0.22
C ASN A 107 3.42 -14.54 0.88
N GLU A 108 2.43 -13.68 1.13
CA GLU A 108 1.11 -14.14 1.56
C GLU A 108 0.25 -14.61 0.37
N PRO A 109 -0.37 -15.80 0.43
CA PRO A 109 -1.26 -16.26 -0.62
C PRO A 109 -2.58 -15.47 -0.58
N HIS A 110 -2.73 -14.51 -1.48
CA HIS A 110 -3.95 -13.70 -1.61
C HIS A 110 -4.62 -13.89 -2.98
N PRO A 111 -5.95 -14.08 -3.07
CA PRO A 111 -6.64 -14.33 -4.34
C PRO A 111 -6.48 -13.19 -5.36
N ALA A 112 -6.39 -11.93 -4.90
CA ALA A 112 -6.16 -10.79 -5.80
C ALA A 112 -4.78 -10.79 -6.48
N THR A 113 -3.84 -11.64 -6.06
CA THR A 113 -2.51 -11.76 -6.69
C THR A 113 -2.60 -12.23 -8.15
N ALA A 114 -3.64 -13.00 -8.49
CA ALA A 114 -3.88 -13.47 -9.85
C ALA A 114 -4.21 -12.32 -10.82
N LYS A 115 -4.81 -11.24 -10.32
CA LYS A 115 -5.29 -10.12 -11.14
C LYS A 115 -4.15 -9.48 -11.94
N ARG A 116 -4.39 -9.24 -13.23
CA ARG A 116 -3.52 -8.41 -14.08
C ARG A 116 -4.34 -7.30 -14.73
N THR A 117 -3.77 -6.10 -14.72
CA THR A 117 -4.39 -4.92 -15.30
C THR A 117 -3.46 -4.32 -16.33
N VAL A 118 -4.01 -4.01 -17.49
CA VAL A 118 -3.33 -3.44 -18.63
C VAL A 118 -3.98 -2.09 -18.93
N VAL A 119 -3.16 -1.04 -19.02
CA VAL A 119 -3.60 0.31 -19.38
C VAL A 119 -2.81 0.77 -20.58
N VAL A 120 -3.51 1.29 -21.58
CA VAL A 120 -2.91 1.81 -22.81
C VAL A 120 -3.52 3.16 -23.19
N PRO A 121 -2.70 4.16 -23.51
CA PRO A 121 -3.13 5.36 -24.21
C PRO A 121 -3.53 5.04 -25.66
N VAL A 122 -4.75 5.45 -26.07
CA VAL A 122 -5.29 5.12 -27.41
C VAL A 122 -4.43 5.71 -28.53
N ALA A 123 -3.75 6.83 -28.27
CA ALA A 123 -2.90 7.49 -29.26
C ALA A 123 -1.69 6.67 -29.69
N HIS A 124 -1.20 5.76 -28.85
CA HIS A 124 -0.01 4.94 -29.13
C HIS A 124 -0.35 3.56 -29.71
N LEU A 125 -1.64 3.26 -29.90
CA LEU A 125 -2.07 2.03 -30.56
C LEU A 125 -1.87 2.13 -32.09
N PRO A 126 -1.56 1.02 -32.78
CA PRO A 126 -1.40 1.00 -34.23
C PRO A 126 -2.76 1.05 -34.95
N LEU A 127 -3.44 2.18 -34.85
CA LEU A 127 -4.74 2.47 -35.48
C LEU A 127 -4.52 3.38 -36.69
N ASN A 128 -4.89 2.90 -37.89
CA ASN A 128 -4.49 3.54 -39.15
C ASN A 128 -5.28 4.81 -39.48
N THR A 129 -6.56 4.87 -39.08
CA THR A 129 -7.49 5.93 -39.47
C THR A 129 -8.20 6.53 -38.26
N PRO A 130 -8.68 7.80 -38.34
CA PRO A 130 -9.48 8.39 -37.27
C PRO A 130 -10.81 7.64 -37.05
N ILE A 131 -11.35 7.02 -38.08
CA ILE A 131 -12.54 6.16 -38.00
C ILE A 131 -12.23 4.90 -37.18
N ALA A 132 -11.05 4.29 -37.37
CA ALA A 132 -10.61 3.14 -36.57
C ALA A 132 -10.43 3.53 -35.09
N VAL A 133 -9.94 4.74 -34.81
CA VAL A 133 -9.87 5.26 -33.42
C VAL A 133 -11.26 5.38 -32.81
N HIS A 134 -12.21 5.99 -33.52
CA HIS A 134 -13.59 6.13 -33.05
C HIS A 134 -14.22 4.75 -32.77
N LYS A 135 -14.09 3.82 -33.72
CA LYS A 135 -14.55 2.44 -33.61
C LYS A 135 -13.90 1.71 -32.43
N PHE A 136 -12.59 1.87 -32.22
CA PHE A 136 -11.89 1.28 -31.08
C PHE A 136 -12.43 1.79 -29.74
N ILE A 137 -12.69 3.09 -29.63
CA ILE A 137 -13.26 3.69 -28.43
C ILE A 137 -14.68 3.14 -28.18
N LEU A 138 -15.50 3.01 -29.22
CA LEU A 138 -16.83 2.41 -29.11
C LEU A 138 -16.76 0.95 -28.65
N LEU A 139 -15.84 0.15 -29.19
CA LEU A 139 -15.62 -1.24 -28.77
C LEU A 139 -15.14 -1.35 -27.32
N ALA A 140 -14.32 -0.40 -26.86
CA ALA A 140 -13.88 -0.35 -25.47
C ALA A 140 -15.02 -0.01 -24.50
N GLY A 141 -15.98 0.81 -24.93
CA GLY A 141 -17.16 1.20 -24.16
C GLY A 141 -16.77 1.77 -22.79
N VAL A 142 -17.27 1.15 -21.71
CA VAL A 142 -17.03 1.58 -20.32
C VAL A 142 -15.57 1.50 -19.86
N ARG A 143 -14.72 0.77 -20.60
CA ARG A 143 -13.30 0.61 -20.29
C ARG A 143 -12.46 1.81 -20.72
N TRP A 144 -13.00 2.66 -21.59
CA TRP A 144 -12.36 3.88 -22.04
C TRP A 144 -12.61 5.05 -21.07
N SER A 145 -11.59 5.86 -20.84
CA SER A 145 -11.69 7.13 -20.12
C SER A 145 -10.83 8.22 -20.77
N PRO A 146 -11.31 9.47 -20.81
CA PRO A 146 -10.52 10.58 -21.36
C PRO A 146 -9.33 10.95 -20.48
N THR A 147 -9.44 10.76 -19.16
CA THR A 147 -8.36 11.01 -18.20
C THR A 147 -7.63 9.71 -17.87
N PRO A 148 -6.33 9.78 -17.50
CA PRO A 148 -5.58 8.60 -17.08
C PRO A 148 -6.22 8.01 -15.82
N PRO A 149 -6.41 6.68 -15.75
CA PRO A 149 -6.87 6.03 -14.53
C PRO A 149 -5.88 6.35 -13.39
N PRO A 150 -6.35 6.73 -12.19
CA PRO A 150 -5.47 7.14 -11.08
C PRO A 150 -4.53 6.02 -10.62
N ASP A 151 -4.83 4.80 -11.01
CA ASP A 151 -4.24 3.58 -10.54
C ASP A 151 -3.41 2.89 -11.65
N SER A 152 -3.13 3.62 -12.73
CA SER A 152 -2.41 3.16 -13.92
C SER A 152 -0.91 3.44 -13.90
N GLY A 153 -0.41 4.31 -13.02
CA GLY A 153 0.98 4.74 -13.03
C GLY A 153 1.32 5.75 -14.13
N ILE A 154 0.34 6.16 -14.94
CA ILE A 154 0.48 7.19 -15.99
C ILE A 154 0.17 8.56 -15.38
N GLY A 155 1.14 9.47 -15.46
CA GLY A 155 0.98 10.88 -15.07
C GLY A 155 0.03 11.66 -15.98
N ALA A 156 -0.52 12.78 -15.49
CA ALA A 156 -1.36 13.67 -16.29
C ALA A 156 -0.58 14.37 -17.42
N ASP A 157 0.73 14.54 -17.23
CA ASP A 157 1.62 15.26 -18.15
C ASP A 157 2.30 14.32 -19.16
N GLU A 158 1.98 13.02 -19.13
CA GLU A 158 2.55 12.04 -20.06
C GLU A 158 1.93 12.16 -21.46
N SER A 159 2.79 12.07 -22.49
CA SER A 159 2.41 12.20 -23.89
C SER A 159 1.51 11.03 -24.34
N GLY A 160 0.40 11.34 -25.02
CA GLY A 160 -0.52 10.33 -25.58
C GLY A 160 -1.93 10.32 -24.99
N GLY A 161 -2.24 11.23 -24.07
CA GLY A 161 -3.58 11.36 -23.48
C GLY A 161 -4.65 11.99 -24.37
N GLU A 162 -4.31 12.46 -25.58
CA GLU A 162 -5.23 13.20 -26.46
C GLU A 162 -6.52 12.43 -26.78
N LYS A 163 -6.38 11.12 -27.03
CA LYS A 163 -7.49 10.21 -27.39
C LYS A 163 -8.00 9.38 -26.20
N GLY A 164 -7.53 9.70 -24.99
CA GLY A 164 -7.84 8.98 -23.76
C GLY A 164 -7.12 7.65 -23.60
N TYR A 165 -7.60 6.85 -22.66
CA TYR A 165 -6.98 5.64 -22.14
C TYR A 165 -7.97 4.49 -22.09
N VAL A 166 -7.51 3.28 -22.36
CA VAL A 166 -8.30 2.05 -22.17
C VAL A 166 -7.67 1.21 -21.07
N LYS A 167 -8.51 0.74 -20.15
CA LYS A 167 -8.11 -0.13 -19.04
C LYS A 167 -8.81 -1.48 -19.11
N ILE A 168 -8.03 -2.55 -19.18
CA ILE A 168 -8.50 -3.93 -19.18
C ILE A 168 -7.90 -4.63 -17.97
N SER A 169 -8.74 -5.29 -17.18
CA SER A 169 -8.30 -6.11 -16.05
C SER A 169 -8.93 -7.50 -16.15
N CYS A 170 -8.16 -8.52 -15.80
CA CYS A 170 -8.61 -9.91 -15.77
C CYS A 170 -8.14 -10.57 -14.47
N GLU A 171 -9.04 -11.34 -13.86
CA GLU A 171 -8.82 -12.11 -12.62
C GLU A 171 -9.48 -13.50 -12.71
N ASP A 172 -9.83 -13.94 -13.91
CA ASP A 172 -10.63 -15.16 -14.14
C ASP A 172 -9.78 -16.43 -14.06
N PHE A 173 -8.50 -16.35 -14.45
CA PHE A 173 -7.57 -17.48 -14.44
C PHE A 173 -6.76 -17.54 -13.14
N PRO A 174 -6.37 -18.76 -12.68
CA PRO A 174 -5.60 -18.92 -11.46
C PRO A 174 -4.18 -18.37 -11.59
N GLU A 175 -3.57 -18.51 -12.77
CA GLU A 175 -2.22 -18.05 -13.00
C GLU A 175 -2.22 -16.59 -13.50
N PRO A 176 -1.41 -15.71 -12.91
CA PRO A 176 -1.31 -14.33 -13.37
C PRO A 176 -0.81 -14.19 -14.82
N GLY A 177 0.06 -15.09 -15.29
CA GLY A 177 0.55 -15.10 -16.66
C GLY A 177 -0.57 -15.28 -17.67
N MET A 178 -1.53 -16.17 -17.37
CA MET A 178 -2.71 -16.40 -18.20
C MET A 178 -3.61 -15.16 -18.27
N ASN A 179 -3.84 -14.49 -17.13
CA ASN A 179 -4.63 -13.26 -17.08
C ASN A 179 -4.01 -12.12 -17.90
N LEU A 180 -2.68 -11.97 -17.86
CA LEU A 180 -1.96 -11.00 -18.70
C LEU A 180 -2.13 -11.36 -20.18
N LYS A 181 -1.88 -12.63 -20.54
CA LYS A 181 -1.98 -13.08 -21.93
C LYS A 181 -3.37 -12.88 -22.50
N TRP A 182 -4.41 -13.20 -21.74
CA TRP A 182 -5.79 -12.93 -22.12
C TRP A 182 -6.04 -11.43 -22.38
N ALA A 183 -5.55 -10.56 -21.48
CA ALA A 183 -5.72 -9.11 -21.66
C ALA A 183 -5.00 -8.58 -22.91
N SER A 184 -3.81 -9.12 -23.21
CA SER A 184 -3.08 -8.85 -24.46
C SER A 184 -3.87 -9.30 -25.68
N ASP A 185 -4.34 -10.55 -25.70
CA ASP A 185 -5.05 -11.12 -26.85
C ASP A 185 -6.38 -10.39 -27.11
N VAL A 186 -7.07 -9.94 -26.06
CA VAL A 186 -8.28 -9.11 -26.19
C VAL A 186 -7.94 -7.75 -26.80
N LEU A 187 -6.85 -7.11 -26.35
CA LEU A 187 -6.41 -5.85 -26.92
C LEU A 187 -6.06 -5.99 -28.41
N ASP A 188 -5.34 -7.05 -28.78
CA ASP A 188 -5.00 -7.33 -30.18
C ASP A 188 -6.26 -7.56 -31.03
N LYS A 189 -7.25 -8.30 -30.51
CA LYS A 189 -8.56 -8.49 -31.17
C LYS A 189 -9.31 -7.18 -31.33
N MET A 190 -9.28 -6.30 -30.33
CA MET A 190 -9.90 -4.97 -30.41
C MET A 190 -9.23 -4.10 -31.46
N VAL A 191 -7.90 -4.11 -31.55
CA VAL A 191 -7.14 -3.37 -32.57
C VAL A 191 -7.44 -3.94 -33.97
N ALA A 192 -7.43 -5.26 -34.13
CA ALA A 192 -7.73 -5.91 -35.40
C ALA A 192 -9.16 -5.61 -35.89
N SER A 193 -10.15 -5.67 -34.98
CA SER A 193 -11.54 -5.34 -35.32
C SER A 193 -11.75 -3.86 -35.62
N ALA A 194 -11.04 -2.97 -34.96
CA ALA A 194 -11.05 -1.54 -35.25
C ALA A 194 -10.45 -1.21 -36.62
N ASN A 195 -9.35 -1.86 -37.00
CA ASN A 195 -8.69 -1.67 -38.30
C ASN A 195 -9.38 -2.40 -39.46
N ASN A 196 -10.33 -3.30 -39.18
CA ASN A 196 -11.06 -4.02 -40.23
C ASN A 196 -12.01 -3.06 -40.99
N ALA A 197 -11.60 -2.72 -42.22
CA ALA A 197 -12.33 -1.83 -43.13
C ALA A 197 -13.48 -2.52 -43.89
N ALA A 198 -13.54 -3.86 -43.90
CA ALA A 198 -14.59 -4.61 -44.58
C ALA A 198 -15.89 -4.72 -43.74
N GLY A 199 -15.81 -4.42 -42.44
CA GLY A 199 -16.95 -4.42 -41.53
C GLY A 199 -17.62 -3.05 -41.39
N ASP A 200 -18.62 -2.98 -40.51
CA ASP A 200 -19.29 -1.72 -40.15
C ASP A 200 -18.30 -0.74 -39.48
N ASN A 201 -18.40 0.54 -39.85
CA ASN A 201 -17.51 1.62 -39.42
C ASN A 201 -18.07 2.44 -38.26
N PHE A 202 -19.32 2.20 -37.85
CA PHE A 202 -19.97 2.83 -36.69
C PHE A 202 -19.83 4.36 -36.66
N THR A 203 -19.92 5.01 -37.82
CA THR A 203 -19.80 6.48 -37.94
C THR A 203 -21.08 7.20 -37.49
N ASP A 204 -22.20 6.49 -37.49
CA ASP A 204 -23.52 6.94 -37.07
C ASP A 204 -23.73 6.86 -35.56
N VAL A 205 -22.96 6.03 -34.86
CA VAL A 205 -23.07 5.83 -33.41
C VAL A 205 -22.23 6.87 -32.66
N PRO A 206 -22.85 7.73 -31.82
CA PRO A 206 -22.09 8.67 -31.00
C PRO A 206 -21.40 7.97 -29.82
N LEU A 207 -20.33 8.59 -29.32
CA LEU A 207 -19.63 8.12 -28.13
C LEU A 207 -20.49 8.25 -26.85
N ASP A 208 -20.58 7.17 -26.07
CA ASP A 208 -21.30 7.16 -24.79
C ASP A 208 -20.40 7.64 -23.62
N PHE A 209 -20.85 8.67 -22.91
CA PHE A 209 -20.18 9.26 -21.74
C PHE A 209 -20.88 8.96 -20.41
N ARG A 210 -22.00 8.23 -20.41
CA ARG A 210 -22.85 8.03 -19.22
C ARG A 210 -22.11 7.37 -18.06
N HIS A 211 -21.17 6.45 -18.33
CA HIS A 211 -20.36 5.82 -17.29
C HIS A 211 -19.41 6.81 -16.60
N LEU A 212 -18.89 7.78 -17.34
CA LEU A 212 -18.03 8.83 -16.81
C LEU A 212 -18.84 9.81 -15.95
N GLU A 213 -19.99 10.25 -16.43
CA GLU A 213 -20.92 11.08 -15.65
C GLU A 213 -21.35 10.40 -14.35
N ALA A 214 -21.69 9.10 -14.42
CA ALA A 214 -22.03 8.31 -13.25
C ALA A 214 -20.86 8.21 -12.26
N LYS A 215 -19.63 8.06 -12.75
CA LYS A 215 -18.41 8.04 -11.93
C LYS A 215 -18.17 9.39 -11.25
N VAL A 216 -18.30 10.50 -11.98
CA VAL A 216 -18.17 11.86 -11.43
C VAL A 216 -19.22 12.12 -10.35
N ARG A 217 -20.47 11.74 -10.60
CA ARG A 217 -21.58 11.85 -9.63
C ARG A 217 -21.30 11.06 -8.35
N LYS A 218 -20.80 9.81 -8.47
CA LYS A 218 -20.44 8.97 -7.32
C LYS A 218 -19.27 9.53 -6.50
N GLN A 219 -18.31 10.19 -7.14
CA GLN A 219 -17.16 10.76 -6.45
C GLN A 219 -17.52 11.95 -5.54
N LYS A 220 -18.73 12.51 -5.62
CA LYS A 220 -19.23 13.63 -4.80
C LYS A 220 -18.23 14.80 -4.72
N LYS A 221 -17.46 15.01 -5.79
CA LYS A 221 -16.48 16.11 -5.90
C LYS A 221 -17.14 17.46 -6.18
N GLY A 222 -18.39 17.71 -5.75
CA GLY A 222 -19.00 19.06 -5.74
C GLY A 222 -20.05 19.37 -6.81
N GLY A 223 -20.60 18.36 -7.50
CA GLY A 223 -21.60 18.54 -8.56
C GLY A 223 -23.05 18.73 -8.13
N HIS A 224 -23.33 19.33 -6.96
CA HIS A 224 -24.72 19.60 -6.55
C HIS A 224 -25.27 20.92 -7.11
N ARG A 225 -24.43 21.75 -7.75
CA ARG A 225 -24.88 22.94 -8.48
C ARG A 225 -25.06 22.60 -9.96
N SER A 226 -26.30 22.66 -10.42
CA SER A 226 -26.66 22.57 -11.84
C SER A 226 -25.83 23.60 -12.63
N GLY A 227 -25.15 23.17 -13.70
CA GLY A 227 -24.40 24.05 -14.61
C GLY A 227 -22.88 24.10 -14.42
N MET A 228 -22.30 23.59 -13.34
CA MET A 228 -20.84 23.37 -13.24
C MET A 228 -20.54 21.91 -13.57
N ASN A 229 -19.67 21.66 -14.56
CA ASN A 229 -19.22 20.34 -15.05
C ASN A 229 -18.43 19.51 -14.00
N GLY A 230 -18.95 19.37 -12.78
CA GLY A 230 -18.41 18.51 -11.72
C GLY A 230 -17.05 18.93 -11.14
N LYS A 231 -16.52 20.12 -11.48
CA LYS A 231 -15.23 20.62 -10.98
C LYS A 231 -15.45 21.48 -9.73
N ARG A 232 -14.69 21.21 -8.65
CA ARG A 232 -14.58 22.14 -7.51
C ARG A 232 -13.79 23.37 -7.96
N PRO A 233 -14.19 24.59 -7.55
CA PRO A 233 -13.30 25.73 -7.64
C PRO A 233 -11.95 25.39 -7.03
N SER A 234 -10.91 25.54 -7.83
CA SER A 234 -9.52 25.32 -7.48
C SER A 234 -8.76 26.65 -7.57
N LEU A 235 -7.48 26.65 -7.18
CA LEU A 235 -6.63 27.83 -7.34
C LEU A 235 -6.55 28.33 -8.79
N ARG A 236 -6.75 27.44 -9.78
CA ARG A 236 -6.77 27.79 -11.21
C ARG A 236 -8.04 28.55 -11.62
N ASP A 237 -9.12 28.39 -10.87
CA ASP A 237 -10.39 29.09 -11.09
C ASP A 237 -10.43 30.44 -10.36
N PHE A 238 -9.38 30.76 -9.59
CA PHE A 238 -9.25 32.07 -8.96
C PHE A 238 -9.06 33.13 -10.06
N PRO A 239 -9.94 34.14 -10.14
CA PRO A 239 -9.82 35.19 -11.15
C PRO A 239 -8.45 35.87 -11.05
N GLN A 240 -7.71 35.87 -12.16
CA GLN A 240 -6.39 36.50 -12.19
C GLN A 240 -6.48 38.00 -11.93
N GLU A 241 -7.60 38.62 -12.29
CA GLU A 241 -7.94 40.02 -11.97
C GLU A 241 -7.99 40.32 -10.45
N TRP A 242 -8.15 39.32 -9.59
CA TRP A 242 -8.14 39.50 -8.13
C TRP A 242 -6.75 39.33 -7.52
N LEU A 243 -5.77 38.90 -8.32
CA LEU A 243 -4.38 38.87 -7.88
C LEU A 243 -3.85 40.32 -7.86
N PRO A 244 -3.13 40.72 -6.81
CA PRO A 244 -2.51 42.04 -6.80
C PRO A 244 -1.45 42.15 -7.90
N ASP A 245 -1.40 43.28 -8.59
CA ASP A 245 -0.42 43.54 -9.67
C ASP A 245 1.04 43.40 -9.20
N LYS A 246 1.28 43.58 -7.89
CA LYS A 246 2.59 43.44 -7.27
C LYS A 246 2.49 42.41 -6.15
N PRO A 247 3.45 41.48 -6.04
CA PRO A 247 3.49 40.55 -4.92
C PRO A 247 3.60 41.37 -3.63
N VAL A 248 2.69 41.14 -2.68
CA VAL A 248 2.75 41.76 -1.36
C VAL A 248 4.05 41.31 -0.70
N SER A 249 4.98 42.24 -0.47
CA SER A 249 6.19 41.97 0.30
C SER A 249 5.79 41.65 1.74
N ILE A 250 5.92 40.39 2.13
CA ILE A 250 5.72 39.95 3.51
C ILE A 250 6.93 40.47 4.29
N ALA A 251 6.69 41.40 5.22
CA ALA A 251 7.69 41.96 6.14
C ALA A 251 8.03 40.97 7.26
#